data_AF-A0A7C7MB45-F1
#
_entry.id   AF-A0A7C7MB45-F1
#
_cell.length_a   1.000
_cell.length_b   1.000
_cell.length_c   1.000
_cell.angle_alpha   90.00
_cell.angle_beta   90.00
_cell.angle_gamma   90.00
#
_symmetry.space_group_name_H-M   'P 1'
#
loop_
_entity.id
_entity.type
_entity.pdbx_description
1 polymer ?
#
loop_
_entity_poly.entity_id
_entity_poly.type
_entity_poly.pdbx_seq_one_letter_code
_entity_poly.pdbx_strand_id
1 'polypeptide(L)'
;MAVDEMQQRIEALENRVVDLEAQLYQRAKDAAYVFIHSNWHLIRWYLNRQRDINGDGSDIYARAMNAERLIEWELSRNLRAIYFEDDPMAVAYRWRIEATAILQKNGYTFFD
;
A
#
# COMPACT_ATOMS: atom_id res chain seq x y z
N MET A 1 0.62 -46.90 -20.22
CA MET A 1 1.96 -46.72 -19.63
C MET A 1 2.56 -45.36 -19.97
N ALA A 2 3.06 -45.09 -21.19
CA ALA A 2 3.67 -43.79 -21.50
C ALA A 2 2.69 -42.60 -21.48
N VAL A 3 1.43 -42.82 -21.89
CA VAL A 3 0.37 -41.79 -21.85
C VAL A 3 -0.05 -41.47 -20.42
N ASP A 4 -0.20 -42.49 -19.56
CA ASP A 4 -0.58 -42.31 -18.14
C ASP A 4 0.52 -41.58 -17.36
N GLU A 5 1.79 -41.86 -17.64
CA GLU A 5 2.93 -41.17 -17.04
C GLU A 5 3.00 -39.70 -17.49
N MET A 6 2.72 -39.42 -18.77
CA MET A 6 2.59 -38.05 -19.26
C MET A 6 1.41 -37.33 -18.61
N GLN A 7 0.26 -37.99 -18.45
CA GLN A 7 -0.94 -37.43 -17.82
C GLN A 7 -0.66 -37.02 -16.37
N GLN A 8 -0.06 -37.91 -15.57
CA GLN A 8 0.33 -37.63 -14.18
C GLN A 8 1.31 -36.47 -14.09
N ARG A 9 2.24 -36.36 -15.05
CA ARG A 9 3.21 -35.27 -15.09
C ARG A 9 2.57 -33.94 -15.46
N ILE A 10 1.57 -33.93 -16.34
CA ILE A 10 0.77 -32.74 -16.66
C ILE A 10 0.01 -32.27 -15.42
N GLU A 11 -0.73 -33.17 -14.75
CA GLU A 11 -1.48 -32.83 -13.54
C GLU A 11 -0.57 -32.29 -12.42
N ALA A 12 0.62 -32.88 -12.24
CA ALA A 12 1.60 -32.39 -11.27
C ALA A 12 2.13 -30.99 -11.61
N LEU A 13 2.30 -30.69 -12.91
CA LEU A 13 2.72 -29.36 -13.36
C LEU A 13 1.59 -28.34 -13.19
N GLU A 14 0.35 -28.68 -13.54
CA GLU A 14 -0.82 -27.81 -13.38
C GLU A 14 -1.03 -27.43 -11.91
N ASN A 15 -0.99 -28.40 -10.99
CA ASN A 15 -1.10 -28.13 -9.56
C ASN A 15 0.01 -27.18 -9.07
N ARG A 16 1.24 -27.41 -9.56
CA ARG A 16 2.38 -26.57 -9.19
C ARG A 16 2.28 -25.15 -9.78
N VAL A 17 1.65 -24.98 -10.94
CA VAL A 17 1.35 -23.66 -11.51
C VAL A 17 0.35 -22.93 -10.62
N VAL A 18 -0.75 -23.60 -10.22
CA VAL A 18 -1.77 -23.02 -9.33
C VAL A 18 -1.15 -22.60 -7.98
N ASP A 19 -0.32 -23.46 -7.38
CA ASP A 19 0.37 -23.13 -6.13
C ASP A 19 1.31 -21.92 -6.27
N LEU A 20 2.04 -21.83 -7.39
CA LEU A 20 2.94 -20.70 -7.66
C LEU A 20 2.16 -19.40 -7.89
N GLU A 21 1.03 -19.45 -8.60
CA GLU A 21 0.14 -18.29 -8.78
C GLU A 21 -0.40 -17.80 -7.43
N ALA A 22 -0.84 -18.72 -6.56
CA ALA A 22 -1.28 -18.38 -5.22
C ALA A 22 -0.16 -17.74 -4.37
N GLN A 23 1.06 -18.28 -4.44
CA GLN A 23 2.22 -17.71 -3.73
C GLN A 23 2.61 -16.33 -4.25
N LEU A 24 2.60 -16.13 -5.57
CA LEU A 24 2.88 -14.82 -6.18
C LEU A 24 1.83 -13.79 -5.77
N TYR A 25 0.55 -14.17 -5.81
CA TYR A 25 -0.55 -13.33 -5.37
C TYR A 25 -0.42 -12.93 -3.90
N GLN A 26 -0.07 -13.88 -3.02
CA GLN A 26 0.16 -13.60 -1.61
C GLN A 26 1.37 -12.68 -1.40
N ARG A 27 2.49 -12.93 -2.08
CA ARG A 27 3.67 -12.03 -2.00
C ARG A 27 3.38 -10.62 -2.46
N ALA A 28 2.56 -10.46 -3.52
CA ALA A 28 2.14 -9.14 -3.97
C ALA A 28 1.31 -8.42 -2.91
N LYS A 29 0.40 -9.13 -2.22
CA LYS A 29 -0.34 -8.61 -1.07
C LYS A 29 0.58 -8.23 0.09
N ASP A 30 1.55 -9.07 0.43
CA ASP A 30 2.49 -8.81 1.52
C ASP A 30 3.38 -7.59 1.21
N ALA A 31 3.82 -7.43 -0.04
CA ALA A 31 4.58 -6.26 -0.48
C ALA A 31 3.72 -4.98 -0.42
N ALA A 32 2.49 -5.03 -0.92
CA ALA A 32 1.54 -3.93 -0.82
C ALA A 32 1.24 -3.58 0.64
N TYR A 33 1.11 -4.58 1.51
CA TYR A 33 0.94 -4.44 2.95
C TYR A 33 2.11 -3.66 3.58
N VAL A 34 3.35 -4.06 3.32
CA VAL A 34 4.54 -3.40 3.88
C VAL A 34 4.60 -1.95 3.41
N PHE A 35 4.32 -1.69 2.14
CA PHE A 35 4.31 -0.35 1.57
C PHE A 35 3.24 0.54 2.22
N ILE A 36 1.98 0.08 2.26
CA ILE A 36 0.88 0.85 2.84
C ILE A 36 1.14 1.12 4.31
N HIS A 37 1.60 0.10 5.04
CA HIS A 37 1.91 0.22 6.46
C HIS A 37 2.98 1.30 6.73
N SER A 38 4.10 1.22 6.00
CA SER A 38 5.23 2.14 6.18
C SER A 38 4.91 3.58 5.77
N ASN A 39 3.87 3.79 4.96
CA ASN A 39 3.51 5.09 4.38
C ASN A 39 2.11 5.57 4.78
N TRP A 40 1.46 4.93 5.76
CA TRP A 40 0.04 5.14 6.06
C TRP A 40 -0.32 6.62 6.30
N HIS A 41 0.49 7.33 7.10
CA HIS A 41 0.28 8.75 7.37
C HIS A 41 0.33 9.61 6.11
N LEU A 42 1.28 9.34 5.22
CA LEU A 42 1.42 10.07 3.96
C LEU A 42 0.25 9.78 3.02
N ILE A 43 -0.20 8.52 2.96
CA ILE A 43 -1.38 8.12 2.18
C ILE A 43 -2.63 8.82 2.71
N ARG A 44 -2.91 8.75 4.01
CA ARG A 44 -4.05 9.45 4.63
C ARG A 44 -3.99 10.95 4.41
N TRP A 45 -2.82 11.56 4.61
CA TRP A 45 -2.60 12.98 4.31
C TRP A 45 -2.99 13.33 2.89
N TYR A 46 -2.52 12.55 1.91
CA TYR A 46 -2.81 12.78 0.50
C TYR A 46 -4.31 12.64 0.22
N LEU A 47 -4.97 11.61 0.76
CA LEU A 47 -6.40 11.38 0.59
C LEU A 47 -7.24 12.51 1.21
N ASN A 48 -6.89 12.96 2.43
CA ASN A 48 -7.52 14.11 3.08
C ASN A 48 -7.33 15.38 2.25
N ARG A 49 -6.11 15.64 1.79
CA ARG A 49 -5.83 16.79 0.91
C ARG A 49 -6.64 16.73 -0.39
N GLN A 50 -6.78 15.56 -1.00
CA GLN A 50 -7.62 15.40 -2.20
C GLN A 50 -9.09 15.69 -1.91
N ARG A 51 -9.58 15.32 -0.73
CA ARG A 51 -10.95 15.65 -0.29
C ARG A 51 -11.11 17.16 -0.09
N ASP A 52 -10.16 17.80 0.60
CA ASP A 52 -10.20 19.24 0.89
C ASP A 52 -10.14 20.10 -0.37
N ILE A 53 -9.33 19.70 -1.36
CA ILE A 53 -9.15 20.47 -2.61
C ILE A 53 -10.35 20.34 -3.55
N ASN A 54 -10.94 19.15 -3.66
CA ASN A 54 -11.92 18.86 -4.71
C ASN A 54 -13.39 18.93 -4.23
N GLY A 55 -13.63 18.94 -2.92
CA GLY A 55 -14.96 19.06 -2.32
C GLY A 55 -15.87 17.83 -2.50
N ASP A 56 -16.85 17.69 -1.60
CA ASP A 56 -17.72 16.50 -1.45
C ASP A 56 -18.44 16.04 -2.73
N GLY A 57 -18.70 16.94 -3.68
CA GLY A 57 -19.42 16.63 -4.93
C GLY A 57 -18.57 16.08 -6.07
N SER A 58 -17.25 15.97 -5.90
CA SER A 58 -16.33 15.55 -6.96
C SER A 58 -16.07 14.04 -6.97
N ASP A 59 -15.84 13.48 -8.16
CA ASP A 59 -15.41 12.09 -8.32
C ASP A 59 -14.08 11.81 -7.58
N ILE A 60 -13.21 12.81 -7.50
CA ILE A 60 -11.92 12.70 -6.80
C ILE A 60 -12.14 12.55 -5.30
N TYR A 61 -13.05 13.34 -4.72
CA TYR A 61 -13.43 13.19 -3.32
C TYR A 61 -13.99 11.80 -3.04
N ALA A 62 -14.94 11.33 -3.87
CA ALA A 62 -15.57 10.02 -3.69
C ALA A 62 -14.56 8.87 -3.80
N ARG A 63 -13.59 8.98 -4.71
CA ARG A 63 -12.49 8.01 -4.83
C ARG A 63 -11.56 8.06 -3.62
N ALA A 64 -11.19 9.25 -3.14
CA ALA A 64 -10.32 9.40 -1.99
C ALA A 64 -10.95 8.83 -0.71
N MET A 65 -12.24 9.12 -0.48
CA MET A 65 -13.02 8.56 0.62
C MET A 65 -13.11 7.02 0.55
N ASN A 66 -13.39 6.48 -0.63
CA ASN A 66 -13.48 5.02 -0.79
C ASN A 66 -12.13 4.33 -0.63
N ALA A 67 -11.04 4.93 -1.10
CA ALA A 67 -9.69 4.38 -0.95
C ALA A 67 -9.29 4.26 0.53
N GLU A 68 -9.57 5.28 1.34
CA GLU A 68 -9.31 5.26 2.79
C GLU A 68 -10.05 4.10 3.47
N ARG A 69 -11.35 3.96 3.18
CA ARG A 69 -12.20 2.89 3.73
C ARG A 69 -11.77 1.50 3.27
N LEU A 70 -11.43 1.33 1.99
CA LEU A 70 -10.96 0.05 1.45
C LEU A 70 -9.67 -0.37 2.11
N ILE A 71 -8.73 0.56 2.29
CA ILE A 71 -7.49 0.28 2.98
C ILE A 71 -7.79 -0.07 4.45
N GLU A 72 -8.63 0.68 5.15
CA GLU A 72 -9.01 0.36 6.54
C GLU A 72 -9.63 -1.05 6.70
N TRP A 73 -10.50 -1.46 5.77
CA TRP A 73 -11.24 -2.71 5.85
C TRP A 73 -10.44 -3.93 5.37
N GLU A 74 -9.64 -3.77 4.32
CA GLU A 74 -8.82 -4.84 3.73
C GLU A 74 -7.49 -5.04 4.45
N LEU A 75 -7.03 -4.06 5.24
CA LEU A 75 -5.86 -4.24 6.09
C LEU A 75 -6.18 -5.22 7.23
N SER A 76 -5.27 -6.18 7.44
CA SER A 76 -5.40 -7.21 8.49
C SER A 76 -5.55 -6.57 9.87
N ARG A 77 -6.26 -7.24 10.80
CA ARG A 77 -6.52 -6.73 12.17
C ARG A 77 -5.28 -6.21 12.90
N ASN A 78 -4.11 -6.78 12.61
CA ASN A 78 -2.84 -6.38 13.21
C ASN A 78 -2.41 -4.95 12.83
N LEU A 79 -2.88 -4.41 11.71
CA LEU A 79 -2.65 -3.02 11.31
C LEU A 79 -3.55 -2.03 12.03
N ARG A 80 -4.76 -2.44 12.42
CA ARG A 80 -5.65 -1.60 13.24
C ARG A 80 -5.08 -1.37 14.64
N ALA A 81 -4.21 -2.27 15.10
CA ALA A 81 -3.59 -2.22 16.42
C ALA A 81 -2.34 -1.32 16.47
N ILE A 82 -1.84 -0.85 15.33
CA ILE A 82 -0.70 0.08 15.32
C ILE A 82 -1.29 1.48 15.44
N TYR A 83 -1.24 1.99 16.67
CA TYR A 83 -1.60 3.36 17.00
C TYR A 83 -0.65 4.29 16.26
N PHE A 84 -1.18 4.87 15.20
CA PHE A 84 -0.56 5.92 14.41
C PHE A 84 -1.18 7.24 14.86
N GLU A 85 -0.34 8.27 15.03
CA GLU A 85 -0.70 9.57 15.60
C GLU A 85 -2.05 10.12 15.09
N ASP A 86 -2.83 10.68 16.01
CA ASP A 86 -4.20 11.16 15.76
C ASP A 86 -4.26 12.29 14.71
N ASP A 87 -3.16 13.02 14.53
CA ASP A 87 -3.01 14.07 13.53
C ASP A 87 -1.98 13.69 12.44
N PRO A 88 -2.42 13.00 11.37
CA PRO A 88 -1.54 12.63 10.26
C PRO A 88 -1.00 13.84 9.49
N MET A 89 -1.68 14.99 9.55
CA MET A 89 -1.22 16.23 8.91
C MET A 89 -0.02 16.80 9.66
N ALA A 90 -0.09 16.87 11.00
CA ALA A 90 1.04 17.27 11.83
C ALA A 90 2.26 16.37 11.65
N VAL A 91 2.07 15.04 11.62
CA VAL A 91 3.17 14.09 11.37
C VAL A 91 3.80 14.31 10.00
N ALA A 92 2.99 14.46 8.95
CA ALA A 92 3.50 14.70 7.60
C ALA A 92 4.28 16.02 7.51
N TYR A 93 3.81 17.09 8.15
CA TYR A 93 4.54 18.36 8.22
C TYR A 93 5.87 18.22 8.96
N ARG A 94 5.87 17.53 10.11
CA ARG A 94 7.09 17.25 10.89
C ARG A 94 8.11 16.47 10.05
N TRP A 95 7.68 15.38 9.42
CA TRP A 95 8.53 14.59 8.51
C TRP A 95 9.09 15.41 7.36
N ARG A 96 8.26 16.26 6.73
CA ARG A 96 8.74 17.13 5.65
C ARG A 96 9.83 18.07 6.14
N ILE A 97 9.67 18.67 7.32
CA ILE A 97 10.67 19.57 7.93
C ILE A 97 11.96 18.80 8.22
N GLU A 98 11.86 17.66 8.90
CA GLU A 98 13.00 16.80 9.25
C GLU A 98 13.75 16.31 8.00
N ALA A 99 13.03 15.80 7.00
CA ALA A 99 13.59 15.35 5.74
C ALA A 99 14.27 16.49 4.98
N THR A 100 13.65 17.68 4.95
CA THR A 100 14.25 18.87 4.31
C THR A 100 15.54 19.28 5.02
N ALA A 101 15.56 19.28 6.36
CA ALA A 101 16.75 19.60 7.13
C ALA A 101 17.88 18.57 6.90
N ILE A 102 17.55 17.27 6.84
CA ILE A 102 18.51 16.20 6.54
C ILE A 102 19.05 16.35 5.12
N LEU A 103 18.19 16.58 4.13
CA LEU A 103 18.60 16.75 2.73
C LEU A 103 19.52 17.96 2.55
N GLN A 104 19.16 19.11 3.14
CA GLN A 104 20.01 20.30 3.14
C GLN A 104 21.36 20.05 3.81
N LYS A 105 21.38 19.36 4.96
CA LYS A 105 22.64 18.98 5.64
C LYS A 105 23.55 18.12 4.77
N ASN A 106 22.97 17.34 3.86
CA ASN A 106 23.69 16.48 2.92
C ASN A 106 23.89 17.14 1.54
N GLY A 107 23.61 18.44 1.40
CA GLY A 107 23.86 19.19 0.17
C GLY A 107 22.80 19.02 -0.93
N TYR A 108 21.63 18.46 -0.61
CA TYR A 108 20.50 18.32 -1.53
C TYR A 108 19.47 19.43 -1.29
N THR A 109 19.11 20.18 -2.33
CA THR A 109 18.02 21.16 -2.34
C THR A 109 16.88 20.64 -3.20
N PHE A 110 15.63 20.77 -2.74
CA PHE A 110 14.42 20.36 -3.49
C PHE A 110 14.18 21.16 -4.79
N PHE A 111 15.05 22.12 -5.11
CA PHE A 111 14.93 23.04 -6.24
C PHE A 111 16.15 23.03 -7.19
N ASP A 112 17.01 22.01 -7.08
CA ASP A 112 18.04 21.72 -8.09
C ASP A 112 17.50 20.77 -9.17
#